data_AF-A0A7S2KEM1-F1
#
_entry.id   AF-A0A7S2KEM1-F1
#
_cell.length_a   1.000
_cell.length_b   1.000
_cell.length_c   1.000
_cell.angle_alpha   90.00
_cell.angle_beta   90.00
_cell.angle_gamma   90.00
#
_symmetry.space_group_name_H-M   'P 1'
#
loop_
_entity.id
_entity.type
_entity.pdbx_description
1 polymer ?
#
loop_
_entity_poly.entity_id
_entity_poly.type
_entity_poly.pdbx_seq_one_letter_code
_entity_poly.pdbx_strand_id
1 'polypeptide(L)'
;GDISAVLLCIDAVNRLKTLKLTNCIHITGVGLEPLRGSTIIEQIDLSLVGDHQSPNISPKPPISCEFVLPILDSIIEREGCSLRHVQFPSVWSEGGKSIQFEEFRIRYNEMLDNRGVGCAKCNTNLPPGDLSWIGERIVQNFTCYECLKHFCITCTNDDGEDVLGHCHNCKKGYCTDCQKSKGCICCDFEYCVDCRDFTDCSGCDAVFCEECIASGNEHSKCYECEGRFCNEFCAKYEISTHCDSCKKSCCNNCHAEYHQDEDWPSCNRCRDCFCDDCNEKKGILYAIQMCDSCYTSYCGDCREFVTFEGDEDVACEEDEENKNCAGCVQLAGLILDEKLLRLRNESSK
;
A
#
# COMPACT_ATOMS: atom_id res chain seq x y z
N GLY A 1 11.45 -25.41 -31.60
CA GLY A 1 10.49 -26.11 -32.46
C GLY A 1 9.68 -25.07 -33.19
N ASP A 2 9.49 -25.23 -34.49
CA ASP A 2 8.82 -24.22 -35.31
C ASP A 2 7.29 -24.39 -35.23
N ILE A 3 6.63 -23.50 -34.49
CA ILE A 3 5.17 -23.46 -34.37
C ILE A 3 4.50 -23.13 -35.71
N SER A 4 5.25 -22.59 -36.68
CA SER A 4 4.72 -22.23 -38.01
C SER A 4 4.05 -23.40 -38.71
N ALA A 5 4.68 -24.58 -38.70
CA ALA A 5 4.10 -25.77 -39.31
C ALA A 5 2.74 -26.13 -38.71
N VAL A 6 2.59 -26.03 -37.39
CA VAL A 6 1.32 -26.29 -36.68
C VAL A 6 0.28 -25.25 -37.07
N LEU A 7 0.65 -23.96 -37.06
CA LEU A 7 -0.26 -22.87 -37.41
C LEU A 7 -0.74 -22.95 -38.87
N LEU A 8 0.13 -23.35 -39.80
CA LEU A 8 -0.24 -23.61 -41.20
C LEU A 8 -1.19 -24.81 -41.32
N CYS A 9 -0.88 -25.92 -40.64
CA CYS A 9 -1.71 -27.13 -40.69
C CYS A 9 -3.14 -26.91 -40.19
N ILE A 10 -3.34 -26.00 -39.23
CA ILE A 10 -4.67 -25.68 -38.70
C ILE A 10 -5.35 -24.50 -39.42
N ASP A 11 -4.71 -23.92 -40.45
CA ASP A 11 -5.18 -22.69 -41.11
C ASP A 11 -5.44 -21.57 -40.09
N ALA A 12 -4.44 -21.30 -39.25
CA ALA A 12 -4.58 -20.44 -38.08
C ALA A 12 -5.07 -19.03 -38.43
N VAL A 13 -4.66 -18.48 -39.57
CA VAL A 13 -5.10 -17.16 -40.05
C VAL A 13 -6.63 -17.04 -40.13
N ASN A 14 -7.33 -18.12 -40.50
CA ASN A 14 -8.78 -18.15 -40.69
C ASN A 14 -9.54 -18.90 -39.59
N ARG A 15 -8.86 -19.68 -38.74
CA ARG A 15 -9.52 -20.59 -37.80
C ARG A 15 -9.11 -20.43 -36.33
N LEU A 16 -7.95 -19.85 -36.04
CA LEU A 16 -7.47 -19.69 -34.67
C LEU A 16 -7.99 -18.40 -34.02
N LYS A 17 -8.87 -18.53 -33.01
CA LYS A 17 -9.36 -17.41 -32.20
C LYS A 17 -8.42 -17.01 -31.06
N THR A 18 -7.75 -17.98 -30.46
CA THR A 18 -6.91 -17.75 -29.28
C THR A 18 -5.58 -18.47 -29.47
N LEU A 19 -4.49 -17.72 -29.37
CA LEU A 19 -3.14 -18.28 -29.28
C LEU A 19 -2.58 -18.03 -27.88
N LYS A 20 -2.28 -19.09 -27.13
CA LYS A 20 -1.51 -19.00 -25.87
C LYS A 20 -0.19 -19.76 -26.03
N LEU A 21 0.95 -19.07 -25.91
CA LEU A 21 2.29 -19.65 -26.10
C LEU A 21 2.90 -20.19 -24.79
N THR A 22 2.04 -20.69 -23.90
CA THR A 22 2.42 -21.25 -22.61
C THR A 22 3.55 -22.27 -22.74
N ASN A 23 4.60 -22.12 -21.92
CA ASN A 23 5.79 -22.96 -21.87
C ASN A 23 6.59 -23.03 -23.19
N CYS A 24 6.31 -22.16 -24.17
CA CYS A 24 7.05 -22.08 -25.43
C CYS A 24 8.27 -21.16 -25.30
N ILE A 25 9.14 -21.42 -24.31
CA ILE A 25 10.22 -20.50 -23.91
C ILE A 25 11.36 -20.31 -24.95
N HIS A 26 11.40 -21.14 -25.99
CA HIS A 26 12.44 -21.10 -27.04
C HIS A 26 11.97 -20.45 -28.34
N ILE A 27 10.80 -19.82 -28.37
CA ILE A 27 10.31 -19.15 -29.57
C ILE A 27 11.02 -17.81 -29.77
N THR A 28 11.34 -17.50 -31.03
CA THR A 28 11.92 -16.21 -31.43
C THR A 28 10.87 -15.21 -31.92
N GLY A 29 9.68 -15.70 -32.26
CA GLY A 29 8.62 -14.93 -32.93
C GLY A 29 8.46 -15.26 -34.42
N VAL A 30 9.52 -15.73 -35.10
CA VAL A 30 9.51 -16.05 -36.54
C VAL A 30 8.41 -17.05 -36.91
N GLY A 31 8.19 -18.06 -36.07
CA GLY A 31 7.18 -19.08 -36.32
C GLY A 31 5.73 -18.59 -36.25
N LEU A 32 5.48 -17.34 -35.84
CA LEU A 32 4.14 -16.75 -35.77
C LEU A 32 3.68 -16.14 -37.11
N GLU A 33 4.53 -16.12 -38.13
CA GLU A 33 4.24 -15.56 -39.46
C GLU A 33 2.90 -16.04 -40.06
N PRO A 34 2.44 -17.31 -39.89
CA PRO A 34 1.15 -17.75 -40.39
C PRO A 34 -0.07 -17.04 -39.80
N LEU A 35 0.08 -16.20 -38.77
CA LEU A 35 -1.02 -15.37 -38.23
C LEU A 35 -1.19 -14.03 -38.94
N ARG A 36 -0.24 -13.65 -39.81
CA ARG A 36 -0.22 -12.37 -40.51
C ARG A 36 -1.57 -12.11 -41.22
N GLY A 37 -2.14 -10.93 -40.96
CA GLY A 37 -3.40 -10.50 -41.57
C GLY A 37 -4.66 -11.23 -41.09
N SER A 38 -4.59 -12.01 -40.00
CA SER A 38 -5.77 -12.66 -39.42
C SER A 38 -6.80 -11.62 -38.98
N THR A 39 -8.07 -11.84 -39.35
CA THR A 39 -9.20 -11.01 -38.91
C THR A 39 -10.02 -11.64 -37.78
N ILE A 40 -9.79 -12.93 -37.51
CA ILE A 40 -10.61 -13.73 -36.60
C ILE A 40 -9.96 -14.00 -35.24
N ILE A 41 -8.65 -13.75 -35.10
CA ILE A 41 -7.96 -13.91 -33.83
C ILE A 41 -8.45 -12.85 -32.83
N GLU A 42 -8.81 -13.30 -31.63
CA GLU A 42 -9.38 -12.49 -30.54
C GLU A 42 -8.35 -12.26 -29.43
N GLN A 43 -7.46 -13.23 -29.18
CA GLN A 43 -6.47 -13.16 -28.11
C GLN A 43 -5.13 -13.76 -28.51
N ILE A 44 -4.05 -13.06 -28.18
CA ILE A 44 -2.67 -13.54 -28.33
C ILE A 44 -1.96 -13.38 -26.98
N ASP A 45 -1.53 -14.49 -26.38
CA ASP A 45 -0.71 -14.50 -25.18
C ASP A 45 0.73 -14.93 -25.49
N LEU A 46 1.63 -13.96 -25.39
CA LEU A 46 3.07 -14.09 -25.61
C LEU A 46 3.88 -14.13 -24.30
N SER A 47 3.24 -14.27 -23.14
CA SER A 47 3.93 -14.29 -21.84
C SER A 47 4.87 -15.50 -21.66
N LEU A 48 4.68 -16.55 -22.46
CA LEU A 48 5.44 -17.82 -22.47
C LEU A 48 5.34 -18.64 -21.19
N VAL A 49 4.52 -18.22 -20.22
CA VAL A 49 4.29 -18.92 -18.96
C VAL A 49 2.93 -19.57 -18.92
N GLY A 50 2.75 -20.51 -17.99
CA GLY A 50 1.47 -21.11 -17.68
C GLY A 50 0.48 -20.11 -17.07
N ASP A 51 -0.76 -20.55 -16.95
CA ASP A 51 -1.73 -19.84 -16.15
C ASP A 51 -1.22 -19.76 -14.71
N HIS A 52 -1.47 -18.62 -14.07
CA HIS A 52 -1.08 -18.31 -12.70
C HIS A 52 0.44 -18.30 -12.41
N GLN A 53 1.29 -18.42 -13.43
CA GLN A 53 2.74 -18.30 -13.28
C GLN A 53 3.21 -16.86 -13.45
N SER A 54 4.28 -16.50 -12.75
CA SER A 54 4.95 -15.20 -12.92
C SER A 54 5.60 -15.12 -14.31
N PRO A 55 5.43 -14.03 -15.06
CA PRO A 55 6.01 -13.89 -16.40
C PRO A 55 7.53 -13.65 -16.39
N ASN A 56 8.17 -13.64 -15.22
CA ASN A 56 9.62 -13.42 -15.09
C ASN A 56 10.37 -14.74 -15.33
N ILE A 57 10.82 -14.96 -16.57
CA ILE A 57 11.51 -16.19 -17.00
C ILE A 57 13.03 -15.99 -16.97
N SER A 58 13.74 -16.94 -16.35
CA SER A 58 15.21 -17.00 -16.37
C SER A 58 15.68 -18.36 -16.94
N PRO A 59 16.49 -18.39 -18.01
CA PRO A 59 17.06 -17.23 -18.72
C PRO A 59 16.03 -16.47 -19.56
N LYS A 60 16.38 -15.23 -19.93
CA LYS A 60 15.55 -14.35 -20.76
C LYS A 60 15.16 -15.06 -22.08
N PRO A 61 13.86 -15.22 -22.41
CA PRO A 61 13.42 -15.86 -23.65
C PRO A 61 13.90 -15.10 -24.90
N PRO A 62 14.17 -15.79 -26.02
CA PRO A 62 14.71 -15.19 -27.24
C PRO A 62 13.66 -14.53 -28.14
N ILE A 63 12.44 -14.28 -27.64
CA ILE A 63 11.35 -13.69 -28.41
C ILE A 63 11.65 -12.22 -28.73
N SER A 64 11.65 -11.88 -30.03
CA SER A 64 12.03 -10.56 -30.52
C SER A 64 10.83 -9.72 -30.95
N CYS A 65 10.80 -8.44 -30.53
CA CYS A 65 9.85 -7.45 -31.03
C CYS A 65 9.92 -7.34 -32.56
N GLU A 66 11.12 -7.42 -33.14
CA GLU A 66 11.36 -7.24 -34.58
C GLU A 66 10.59 -8.25 -35.44
N PHE A 67 10.43 -9.48 -34.94
CA PHE A 67 9.68 -10.51 -35.66
C PHE A 67 8.19 -10.48 -35.35
N VAL A 68 7.82 -10.15 -34.11
CA VAL A 68 6.42 -10.25 -33.66
C VAL A 68 5.60 -9.01 -34.02
N LEU A 69 6.13 -7.80 -33.83
CA LEU A 69 5.36 -6.57 -34.04
C LEU A 69 4.84 -6.41 -35.47
N PRO A 70 5.61 -6.70 -36.54
CA PRO A 70 5.08 -6.63 -37.90
C PRO A 70 3.90 -7.58 -38.15
N ILE A 71 3.81 -8.69 -37.42
CA ILE A 71 2.68 -9.62 -37.52
C ILE A 71 1.47 -9.02 -36.81
N LEU A 72 1.65 -8.50 -35.59
CA LEU A 72 0.58 -7.84 -34.85
C LEU A 72 0.05 -6.59 -35.56
N ASP A 73 0.93 -5.77 -36.13
CA ASP A 73 0.56 -4.61 -36.98
C ASP A 73 -0.34 -5.05 -38.14
N SER A 74 0.07 -6.10 -38.85
CA SER A 74 -0.73 -6.61 -39.97
C SER A 74 -2.12 -7.12 -39.58
N ILE A 75 -2.33 -7.50 -38.31
CA ILE A 75 -3.63 -7.94 -37.80
C ILE A 75 -4.50 -6.72 -37.50
N ILE A 76 -3.94 -5.71 -36.82
CA ILE A 76 -4.70 -4.51 -36.42
C ILE A 76 -5.00 -3.56 -37.59
N GLU A 77 -4.19 -3.58 -38.65
CA GLU A 77 -4.44 -2.84 -39.89
C GLU A 77 -5.63 -3.38 -40.70
N ARG A 78 -6.11 -4.59 -40.39
CA ARG A 78 -7.26 -5.18 -41.10
C ARG A 78 -8.55 -4.61 -40.54
N GLU A 79 -9.36 -4.08 -41.45
CA GLU A 79 -10.73 -3.68 -41.14
C GLU A 79 -11.51 -4.88 -40.57
N GLY A 80 -12.23 -4.65 -39.47
CA GLY A 80 -13.00 -5.69 -38.80
C GLY A 80 -12.17 -6.77 -38.11
N CYS A 81 -10.89 -6.51 -37.79
CA CYS A 81 -10.11 -7.46 -36.97
C CYS A 81 -10.80 -7.71 -35.62
N SER A 82 -10.70 -8.95 -35.13
CA SER A 82 -11.36 -9.39 -33.90
C SER A 82 -10.47 -9.28 -32.66
N LEU A 83 -9.21 -8.85 -32.82
CA LEU A 83 -8.20 -8.88 -31.76
C LEU A 83 -8.60 -7.96 -30.61
N ARG A 84 -8.80 -8.52 -29.41
CA ARG A 84 -9.22 -7.80 -28.21
C ARG A 84 -8.15 -7.77 -27.15
N HIS A 85 -7.28 -8.78 -27.08
CA HIS A 85 -6.30 -8.89 -26.01
C HIS A 85 -4.93 -9.35 -26.52
N VAL A 86 -3.88 -8.64 -26.12
CA VAL A 86 -2.50 -9.04 -26.31
C VAL A 86 -1.77 -9.03 -24.97
N GLN A 87 -1.28 -10.19 -24.53
CA GLN A 87 -0.35 -10.28 -23.40
C GLN A 87 1.07 -10.27 -23.95
N PHE A 88 1.87 -9.26 -23.60
CA PHE A 88 3.25 -9.16 -24.08
C PHE A 88 4.22 -9.89 -23.14
N PRO A 89 5.39 -10.30 -23.67
CA PRO A 89 6.49 -10.80 -22.84
C PRO A 89 6.99 -9.72 -21.86
N SER A 90 7.18 -10.06 -20.59
CA SER A 90 7.76 -9.17 -19.56
C SER A 90 9.11 -8.57 -19.96
N VAL A 91 9.89 -9.34 -20.71
CA VAL A 91 11.21 -8.99 -21.24
C VAL A 91 11.25 -7.77 -22.15
N TRP A 92 10.10 -7.36 -22.70
CA TRP A 92 9.96 -6.15 -23.51
C TRP A 92 9.78 -4.89 -22.64
N SER A 93 9.48 -5.06 -21.34
CA SER A 93 9.38 -3.96 -20.38
C SER A 93 10.73 -3.59 -19.74
N GLU A 94 11.62 -4.57 -19.54
CA GLU A 94 12.84 -4.42 -18.73
C GLU A 94 14.02 -3.78 -19.48
N GLY A 95 14.02 -3.82 -20.83
CA GLY A 95 15.17 -3.44 -21.66
C GLY A 95 15.17 -2.00 -22.19
N GLY A 96 14.24 -1.16 -21.71
CA GLY A 96 13.83 0.06 -22.42
C GLY A 96 12.91 -0.29 -23.58
N LYS A 97 11.80 0.44 -23.69
CA LYS A 97 10.83 0.21 -24.76
C LYS A 97 11.46 0.56 -26.10
N SER A 98 11.48 -0.39 -27.04
CA SER A 98 11.91 -0.08 -28.40
C SER A 98 10.93 0.92 -29.01
N ILE A 99 11.43 1.82 -29.87
CA ILE A 99 10.58 2.79 -30.58
C ILE A 99 9.47 2.06 -31.35
N GLN A 100 9.81 0.94 -31.98
CA GLN A 100 8.85 0.08 -32.69
C GLN A 100 7.72 -0.44 -31.77
N PHE A 101 8.04 -0.81 -30.53
CA PHE A 101 7.03 -1.26 -29.57
C PHE A 101 6.11 -0.12 -29.14
N GLU A 102 6.66 1.07 -28.93
CA GLU A 102 5.86 2.26 -28.61
C GLU A 102 4.95 2.68 -29.75
N GLU A 103 5.43 2.66 -30.99
CA GLU A 103 4.62 2.92 -32.18
C GLU A 103 3.48 1.91 -32.33
N PHE A 104 3.77 0.62 -32.17
CA PHE A 104 2.75 -0.42 -32.16
C PHE A 104 1.72 -0.19 -31.04
N ARG A 105 2.18 0.13 -29.83
CA ARG A 105 1.31 0.39 -28.67
C ARG A 105 0.32 1.52 -28.94
N ILE A 106 0.78 2.61 -29.56
CA ILE A 106 -0.07 3.74 -29.97
C ILE A 106 -1.14 3.27 -30.96
N ARG A 107 -0.74 2.59 -32.05
CA ARG A 107 -1.68 2.08 -33.06
C ARG A 107 -2.70 1.09 -32.49
N TYR A 108 -2.26 0.22 -31.58
CA TYR A 108 -3.13 -0.75 -30.92
C TYR A 108 -4.17 -0.06 -30.02
N ASN A 109 -3.76 0.94 -29.23
CA ASN A 109 -4.68 1.72 -28.40
C ASN A 109 -5.70 2.47 -29.27
N GLU A 110 -5.25 3.18 -30.32
CA GLU A 110 -6.14 3.88 -31.26
C GLU A 110 -7.15 2.93 -31.92
N MET A 111 -6.71 1.73 -32.30
CA MET A 111 -7.58 0.72 -32.88
C MET A 111 -8.68 0.25 -31.91
N LEU A 112 -8.36 0.09 -30.62
CA LEU A 112 -9.37 -0.25 -29.61
C LEU A 112 -10.31 0.93 -29.30
N ASP A 113 -9.80 2.16 -29.26
CA ASP A 113 -10.60 3.37 -29.06
C ASP A 113 -11.64 3.54 -30.18
N ASN A 114 -11.22 3.36 -31.44
CA ASN A 114 -12.07 3.49 -32.62
C ASN A 114 -13.20 2.45 -32.67
N ARG A 115 -13.10 1.35 -31.92
CA ARG A 115 -14.19 0.36 -31.82
C ARG A 115 -15.34 0.80 -30.91
N GLY A 116 -15.16 1.85 -30.11
CA GLY A 116 -16.18 2.34 -29.18
C GLY A 116 -16.57 1.28 -28.15
N VAL A 117 -15.57 0.58 -27.60
CA VAL A 117 -15.79 -0.53 -26.67
C VAL A 117 -16.39 0.01 -25.37
N GLY A 118 -17.56 -0.52 -24.99
CA GLY A 118 -18.23 -0.19 -23.73
C GLY A 118 -17.89 -1.16 -22.60
N CYS A 119 -17.93 -0.67 -21.37
CA CYS A 119 -17.90 -1.49 -20.17
C CYS A 119 -19.11 -2.42 -20.11
N ALA A 120 -18.87 -3.73 -19.95
CA ALA A 120 -19.91 -4.74 -19.90
C ALA A 120 -20.85 -4.61 -18.70
N LYS A 121 -20.46 -3.84 -17.66
CA LYS A 121 -21.28 -3.62 -16.47
C LYS A 121 -22.11 -2.33 -16.53
N CYS A 122 -21.47 -1.19 -16.81
CA CYS A 122 -22.13 0.12 -16.75
C CYS A 122 -22.37 0.77 -18.12
N ASN A 123 -21.98 0.11 -19.22
CA ASN A 123 -22.04 0.60 -20.60
C ASN A 123 -21.31 1.93 -20.86
N THR A 124 -20.48 2.40 -19.93
CA THR A 124 -19.61 3.56 -20.16
C THR A 124 -18.55 3.23 -21.20
N ASN A 125 -18.28 4.15 -22.11
CA ASN A 125 -17.22 3.99 -23.11
C ASN A 125 -15.84 3.85 -22.43
N LEU A 126 -15.02 2.97 -22.97
CA LEU A 126 -13.65 2.72 -22.52
C LEU A 126 -12.65 3.20 -23.59
N PRO A 127 -11.46 3.65 -23.17
CA PRO A 127 -11.03 3.86 -21.79
C PRO A 127 -11.62 5.17 -21.22
N PRO A 128 -11.77 5.31 -19.89
CA PRO A 128 -12.24 6.56 -19.31
C PRO A 128 -11.11 7.60 -19.27
N GLY A 129 -11.35 8.78 -19.84
CA GLY A 129 -10.41 9.91 -19.80
C GLY A 129 -9.10 9.65 -20.57
N ASP A 130 -7.98 10.02 -19.96
CA ASP A 130 -6.63 9.90 -20.56
C ASP A 130 -5.95 8.55 -20.32
N LEU A 131 -6.70 7.54 -19.85
CA LEU A 131 -6.14 6.21 -19.63
C LEU A 131 -5.98 5.47 -20.96
N SER A 132 -4.94 4.64 -21.06
CA SER A 132 -4.65 3.83 -22.24
C SER A 132 -5.02 2.35 -22.04
N TRP A 133 -5.40 1.67 -23.13
CA TRP A 133 -5.63 0.21 -23.11
C TRP A 133 -4.38 -0.55 -22.71
N ILE A 134 -3.21 -0.20 -23.26
CA ILE A 134 -1.93 -0.74 -22.80
C ILE A 134 -1.18 0.36 -22.05
N GLY A 135 -1.12 0.21 -20.71
CA GLY A 135 -0.44 1.15 -19.83
C GLY A 135 1.08 1.17 -20.00
N GLU A 136 1.76 2.01 -19.22
CA GLU A 136 3.23 2.11 -19.25
C GLU A 136 3.93 0.80 -18.88
N ARG A 137 3.32 0.02 -17.99
CA ARG A 137 3.81 -1.29 -17.54
C ARG A 137 3.56 -2.44 -18.52
N ILE A 138 3.09 -2.15 -19.74
CA ILE A 138 2.85 -3.15 -20.80
C ILE A 138 1.76 -4.18 -20.38
N VAL A 139 0.94 -3.79 -19.41
CA VAL A 139 -0.26 -4.53 -19.00
C VAL A 139 -1.44 -3.97 -19.79
N GLN A 140 -2.26 -4.88 -20.33
CA GLN A 140 -3.53 -4.50 -20.93
C GLN A 140 -4.58 -4.27 -19.82
N ASN A 141 -5.13 -3.06 -19.80
CA ASN A 141 -6.17 -2.58 -18.91
C ASN A 141 -7.56 -2.93 -19.44
N PHE A 142 -8.56 -2.80 -18.56
CA PHE A 142 -9.98 -2.83 -18.88
C PHE A 142 -10.50 -4.10 -19.55
N THR A 143 -9.71 -5.17 -19.67
CA THR A 143 -10.10 -6.39 -20.39
C THR A 143 -9.86 -7.59 -19.50
N CYS A 144 -10.91 -8.38 -19.25
CA CYS A 144 -10.74 -9.66 -18.56
C CYS A 144 -10.01 -10.63 -19.49
N TYR A 145 -8.90 -11.19 -19.01
CA TYR A 145 -8.04 -12.12 -19.75
C TYR A 145 -8.79 -13.38 -20.22
N GLU A 146 -9.74 -13.88 -19.43
CA GLU A 146 -10.45 -15.13 -19.74
C GLU A 146 -11.66 -14.91 -20.66
N CYS A 147 -12.65 -14.10 -20.25
CA CYS A 147 -13.86 -13.91 -21.04
C CYS A 147 -13.78 -12.83 -22.13
N LEU A 148 -12.66 -12.08 -22.20
CA LEU A 148 -12.44 -10.98 -23.16
C LEU A 148 -13.51 -9.87 -23.12
N LYS A 149 -14.30 -9.79 -22.04
CA LYS A 149 -15.20 -8.67 -21.77
C LYS A 149 -14.41 -7.49 -21.21
N HIS A 150 -14.94 -6.30 -21.42
CA HIS A 150 -14.29 -5.07 -20.99
C HIS A 150 -15.00 -4.44 -19.80
N PHE A 151 -14.25 -3.86 -18.86
CA PHE A 151 -14.77 -3.33 -17.60
C PHE A 151 -14.05 -2.02 -17.23
N CYS A 152 -14.78 -1.06 -16.68
CA CYS A 152 -14.18 0.13 -16.07
C CYS A 152 -13.47 -0.25 -14.76
N ILE A 153 -12.39 0.46 -14.43
CA ILE A 153 -11.68 0.30 -13.15
C ILE A 153 -12.57 0.69 -11.97
N THR A 154 -13.50 1.63 -12.16
CA THR A 154 -14.40 2.13 -11.09
C THR A 154 -15.66 1.30 -10.90
N CYS A 155 -15.85 0.22 -11.67
CA CYS A 155 -17.01 -0.64 -11.50
C CYS A 155 -16.76 -1.59 -10.34
N THR A 156 -17.62 -1.55 -9.33
CA THR A 156 -17.62 -2.49 -8.19
C THR A 156 -18.80 -3.46 -8.26
N ASN A 157 -18.67 -4.66 -7.71
CA ASN A 157 -19.74 -5.64 -7.51
C ASN A 157 -20.70 -5.23 -6.38
N ASP A 158 -21.70 -6.06 -6.08
CA ASP A 158 -22.69 -5.75 -5.04
C ASP A 158 -22.07 -5.72 -3.63
N ASP A 159 -20.92 -6.37 -3.46
CA ASP A 159 -20.11 -6.38 -2.24
C ASP A 159 -19.13 -5.18 -2.16
N GLY A 160 -19.12 -4.31 -3.18
CA GLY A 160 -18.25 -3.14 -3.24
C GLY A 160 -16.82 -3.44 -3.72
N GLU A 161 -16.52 -4.67 -4.17
CA GLU A 161 -15.22 -5.07 -4.70
C GLU A 161 -15.09 -4.70 -6.18
N ASP A 162 -13.88 -4.36 -6.64
CA ASP A 162 -13.63 -4.06 -8.04
C ASP A 162 -14.00 -5.24 -8.95
N VAL A 163 -14.76 -4.97 -10.00
CA VAL A 163 -15.24 -6.00 -10.94
C VAL A 163 -14.10 -6.59 -11.75
N LEU A 164 -13.02 -5.84 -11.97
CA LEU A 164 -11.85 -6.25 -12.72
C LEU A 164 -10.59 -6.07 -11.87
N GLY A 165 -10.13 -7.15 -11.25
CA GLY A 165 -8.89 -7.18 -10.46
C GLY A 165 -7.67 -7.44 -11.33
N HIS A 166 -6.52 -6.88 -10.94
CA HIS A 166 -5.24 -7.14 -11.61
C HIS A 166 -4.33 -8.00 -10.73
N CYS A 167 -3.99 -9.20 -11.19
CA CYS A 167 -3.11 -10.06 -10.43
C CYS A 167 -1.66 -9.62 -10.52
N HIS A 168 -1.07 -9.27 -9.39
CA HIS A 168 0.33 -8.88 -9.30
C HIS A 168 1.31 -10.01 -9.66
N ASN A 169 0.96 -11.28 -9.47
CA ASN A 169 1.85 -12.39 -9.82
C ASN A 169 1.87 -12.66 -11.33
N CYS A 170 0.74 -13.02 -11.93
CA CYS A 170 0.69 -13.40 -13.35
C CYS A 170 0.52 -12.20 -14.31
N LYS A 171 0.36 -10.98 -13.79
CA LYS A 171 0.22 -9.72 -14.54
C LYS A 171 -0.94 -9.72 -15.55
N LYS A 172 -2.01 -10.44 -15.24
CA LYS A 172 -3.26 -10.53 -16.03
C LYS A 172 -4.42 -9.92 -15.24
N GLY A 173 -5.35 -9.26 -15.94
CA GLY A 173 -6.59 -8.74 -15.37
C GLY A 173 -7.72 -9.75 -15.51
N TYR A 174 -8.53 -9.95 -14.47
CA TYR A 174 -9.66 -10.89 -14.50
C TYR A 174 -10.89 -10.26 -13.88
N CYS A 175 -12.06 -10.56 -14.44
CA CYS A 175 -13.29 -10.20 -13.76
C CYS A 175 -13.61 -11.20 -12.63
N THR A 176 -14.35 -10.74 -11.64
CA THR A 176 -14.76 -11.55 -10.46
C THR A 176 -15.49 -12.85 -10.84
N ASP A 177 -16.21 -12.87 -11.98
CA ASP A 177 -16.85 -14.08 -12.51
C ASP A 177 -15.86 -15.13 -13.05
N CYS A 178 -14.72 -14.70 -13.58
CA CYS A 178 -13.75 -15.58 -14.23
C CYS A 178 -12.68 -16.08 -13.27
N GLN A 179 -12.22 -15.22 -12.36
CA GLN A 179 -11.18 -15.56 -11.41
C GLN A 179 -11.35 -14.75 -10.14
N LYS A 180 -11.40 -15.45 -9.00
CA LYS A 180 -11.35 -14.79 -7.69
C LYS A 180 -9.96 -14.25 -7.43
N SER A 181 -9.89 -13.02 -6.94
CA SER A 181 -8.69 -12.42 -6.37
C SER A 181 -8.82 -12.27 -4.87
N LYS A 182 -7.67 -12.20 -4.19
CA LYS A 182 -7.56 -11.77 -2.79
C LYS A 182 -6.50 -10.66 -2.71
N GLY A 183 -6.82 -9.60 -1.97
CA GLY A 183 -5.86 -8.56 -1.61
C GLY A 183 -4.98 -9.01 -0.45
N CYS A 184 -3.68 -8.73 -0.51
CA CYS A 184 -2.77 -8.89 0.63
C CYS A 184 -2.62 -7.56 1.34
N ILE A 185 -3.04 -7.47 2.60
CA ILE A 185 -2.98 -6.23 3.39
C ILE A 185 -1.53 -5.73 3.56
N CYS A 186 -0.56 -6.64 3.67
CA CYS A 186 0.84 -6.25 3.91
C CYS A 186 1.52 -5.58 2.69
N CYS A 187 1.20 -6.00 1.46
CA CYS A 187 1.84 -5.45 0.26
C CYS A 187 0.89 -4.64 -0.62
N ASP A 188 -0.37 -4.49 -0.23
CA ASP A 188 -1.41 -3.76 -0.96
C ASP A 188 -1.54 -4.22 -2.43
N PHE A 189 -1.30 -5.52 -2.65
CA PHE A 189 -1.40 -6.14 -3.97
C PHE A 189 -2.47 -7.21 -4.00
N GLU A 190 -3.17 -7.29 -5.12
CA GLU A 190 -4.12 -8.36 -5.40
C GLU A 190 -3.45 -9.51 -6.14
N TYR A 191 -3.86 -10.74 -5.80
CA TYR A 191 -3.46 -11.93 -6.52
C TYR A 191 -4.66 -12.80 -6.82
N CYS A 192 -4.64 -13.52 -7.94
CA CYS A 192 -5.56 -14.64 -8.14
C CYS A 192 -5.35 -15.64 -6.99
N VAL A 193 -6.44 -16.25 -6.52
CA VAL A 193 -6.36 -17.33 -5.52
C VAL A 193 -5.46 -18.49 -5.95
N ASP A 194 -5.34 -18.75 -7.26
CA ASP A 194 -4.48 -19.81 -7.79
C ASP A 194 -3.02 -19.37 -8.04
N CYS A 195 -2.73 -18.07 -7.94
CA CYS A 195 -1.37 -17.53 -8.11
C CYS A 195 -0.56 -17.58 -6.82
N ARG A 196 -1.21 -17.66 -5.67
CA ARG A 196 -0.56 -17.45 -4.38
C ARG A 196 -1.37 -18.04 -3.24
N ASP A 197 -0.67 -18.66 -2.30
CA ASP A 197 -1.27 -19.07 -1.04
C ASP A 197 -1.45 -17.86 -0.12
N PHE A 198 -2.58 -17.88 0.58
CA PHE A 198 -2.98 -16.84 1.51
C PHE A 198 -3.25 -17.45 2.88
N THR A 199 -2.92 -16.69 3.92
CA THR A 199 -3.31 -17.00 5.29
C THR A 199 -4.19 -15.86 5.80
N ASP A 200 -5.40 -16.23 6.23
CA ASP A 200 -6.31 -15.32 6.90
C ASP A 200 -5.83 -15.13 8.36
N CYS A 201 -5.96 -13.93 8.89
CA CYS A 201 -5.62 -13.67 10.29
C CYS A 201 -6.68 -14.29 11.21
N SER A 202 -6.27 -14.89 12.33
CA SER A 202 -7.25 -15.52 13.24
C SER A 202 -8.07 -14.54 14.07
N GLY A 203 -7.71 -13.25 14.09
CA GLY A 203 -8.33 -12.22 14.93
C GLY A 203 -8.98 -11.05 14.17
N CYS A 204 -8.83 -10.98 12.86
CA CYS A 204 -9.33 -9.92 11.97
C CYS A 204 -9.60 -10.55 10.58
N ASP A 205 -10.39 -9.90 9.72
CA ASP A 205 -10.65 -10.39 8.35
C ASP A 205 -9.46 -10.10 7.39
N ALA A 206 -8.29 -9.78 7.95
CA ALA A 206 -7.08 -9.50 7.20
C ALA A 206 -6.53 -10.74 6.50
N VAL A 207 -6.11 -10.55 5.25
CA VAL A 207 -5.51 -11.61 4.44
C VAL A 207 -4.07 -11.24 4.10
N PHE A 208 -3.16 -12.22 4.22
CA PHE A 208 -1.75 -12.06 3.93
C PHE A 208 -1.26 -13.10 2.95
N CYS A 209 -0.41 -12.70 2.01
CA CYS A 209 0.23 -13.63 1.10
C CYS A 209 1.47 -14.30 1.71
N GLU A 210 1.79 -15.51 1.24
CA GLU A 210 2.91 -16.32 1.73
C GLU A 210 4.25 -15.57 1.81
N GLU A 211 4.58 -14.71 0.85
CA GLU A 211 5.85 -13.97 0.86
C GLU A 211 5.89 -12.86 1.92
N CYS A 212 4.76 -12.20 2.15
CA CYS A 212 4.64 -11.26 3.27
C CYS A 212 4.76 -11.98 4.61
N ILE A 213 4.30 -13.23 4.69
CA ILE A 213 4.48 -14.09 5.87
C ILE A 213 5.96 -14.48 6.02
N ALA A 214 6.55 -15.03 4.97
CA ALA A 214 7.91 -15.56 4.97
C ALA A 214 8.99 -14.49 5.17
N SER A 215 8.76 -13.27 4.67
CA SER A 215 9.70 -12.16 4.83
C SER A 215 9.83 -11.68 6.28
N GLY A 216 8.89 -12.01 7.16
CA GLY A 216 8.92 -11.61 8.57
C GLY A 216 8.98 -10.09 8.78
N ASN A 217 8.64 -9.32 7.75
CA ASN A 217 8.70 -7.87 7.75
C ASN A 217 7.80 -7.30 8.85
N GLU A 218 8.15 -6.14 9.41
CA GLU A 218 7.31 -5.52 10.45
C GLU A 218 5.88 -5.19 9.98
N HIS A 219 5.67 -5.08 8.66
CA HIS A 219 4.37 -4.94 7.99
C HIS A 219 3.51 -6.21 8.01
N SER A 220 4.06 -7.31 8.51
CA SER A 220 3.38 -8.60 8.61
C SER A 220 2.55 -8.72 9.91
N LYS A 221 2.38 -7.62 10.64
CA LYS A 221 1.46 -7.51 11.79
C LYS A 221 0.10 -7.07 11.27
N CYS A 222 -0.98 -7.75 11.67
CA CYS A 222 -2.33 -7.19 11.46
C CYS A 222 -2.43 -5.94 12.32
N TYR A 223 -2.49 -4.76 11.70
CA TYR A 223 -2.60 -3.49 12.43
C TYR A 223 -3.87 -3.42 13.29
N GLU A 224 -4.90 -4.21 12.95
CA GLU A 224 -6.14 -4.26 13.73
C GLU A 224 -6.02 -5.08 15.03
N CYS A 225 -5.13 -6.08 15.10
CA CYS A 225 -4.97 -6.91 16.30
C CYS A 225 -3.56 -6.88 16.92
N GLU A 226 -2.63 -6.10 16.35
CA GLU A 226 -1.20 -5.98 16.72
C GLU A 226 -0.41 -7.31 16.77
N GLY A 227 -1.04 -8.43 16.42
CA GLY A 227 -0.44 -9.77 16.40
C GLY A 227 0.38 -10.04 15.14
N ARG A 228 1.54 -10.68 15.31
CA ARG A 228 2.23 -11.36 14.20
C ARG A 228 1.49 -12.68 13.97
N PHE A 229 0.84 -12.85 12.81
CA PHE A 229 0.26 -14.10 12.30
C PHE A 229 -0.20 -15.10 13.38
N CYS A 230 -1.43 -14.96 13.85
CA CYS A 230 -1.90 -15.68 15.02
C CYS A 230 -1.90 -17.22 14.86
N ASN A 231 -0.91 -17.88 15.48
CA ASN A 231 -0.93 -19.22 16.08
C ASN A 231 0.18 -19.23 17.16
N GLU A 232 0.00 -19.59 18.44
CA GLU A 232 -0.99 -20.44 19.12
C GLU A 232 -1.62 -19.81 20.39
N PHE A 233 -1.47 -18.51 20.66
CA PHE A 233 -2.05 -17.88 21.86
C PHE A 233 -3.19 -16.92 21.52
N CYS A 234 -4.26 -17.45 20.93
CA CYS A 234 -5.61 -16.94 21.22
C CYS A 234 -5.98 -17.32 22.66
N ALA A 235 -5.26 -16.78 23.64
CA ALA A 235 -5.76 -16.68 25.00
C ALA A 235 -6.69 -15.46 25.05
N LYS A 236 -7.92 -15.70 24.56
CA LYS A 236 -9.23 -15.13 24.93
C LYS A 236 -9.36 -13.60 25.05
N TYR A 237 -10.40 -13.06 24.39
CA TYR A 237 -11.33 -12.02 24.88
C TYR A 237 -10.77 -11.11 26.01
N GLU A 238 -10.54 -9.80 25.85
CA GLU A 238 -11.40 -8.75 25.32
C GLU A 238 -10.61 -7.43 25.21
N ILE A 239 -11.02 -6.55 24.29
CA ILE A 239 -10.86 -5.07 24.26
C ILE A 239 -9.46 -4.53 24.61
N SER A 240 -8.65 -4.17 23.61
CA SER A 240 -7.45 -3.37 23.86
C SER A 240 -7.83 -1.95 24.32
N THR A 241 -7.58 -1.60 25.58
CA THR A 241 -7.60 -0.21 26.01
C THR A 241 -6.30 0.49 25.57
N HIS A 242 -6.44 1.52 24.75
CA HIS A 242 -5.33 2.40 24.38
C HIS A 242 -4.91 3.26 25.59
N CYS A 243 -3.61 3.31 25.88
CA CYS A 243 -3.08 4.29 26.83
C CYS A 243 -2.91 5.65 26.14
N ASP A 244 -3.72 6.65 26.48
CA ASP A 244 -3.68 7.96 25.83
C ASP A 244 -2.38 8.75 26.02
N SER A 245 -1.61 8.41 27.05
CA SER A 245 -0.36 9.08 27.36
C SER A 245 0.81 8.59 26.49
N CYS A 246 0.91 7.28 26.22
CA CYS A 246 2.03 6.70 25.48
C CYS A 246 1.68 6.10 24.11
N LYS A 247 0.37 6.09 23.76
CA LYS A 247 -0.19 5.61 22.49
C LYS A 247 0.20 4.17 22.13
N LYS A 248 0.43 3.32 23.14
CA LYS A 248 0.61 1.88 22.97
C LYS A 248 -0.67 1.16 23.38
N SER A 249 -1.01 0.09 22.65
CA SER A 249 -2.05 -0.83 23.08
C SER A 249 -1.47 -1.82 24.09
N CYS A 250 -2.25 -2.15 25.12
CA CYS A 250 -1.96 -3.23 26.05
C CYS A 250 -3.18 -4.17 26.07
N CYS A 251 -2.98 -5.47 26.22
CA CYS A 251 -4.10 -6.39 26.40
C CYS A 251 -4.67 -6.27 27.84
N ASN A 252 -5.97 -6.51 28.00
CA ASN A 252 -6.64 -6.40 29.31
C ASN A 252 -6.09 -7.33 30.39
N ASN A 253 -5.46 -8.46 30.02
CA ASN A 253 -4.80 -9.33 30.99
C ASN A 253 -3.52 -8.70 31.59
N CYS A 254 -2.77 -7.91 30.81
CA CYS A 254 -1.68 -7.11 31.35
C CYS A 254 -2.18 -5.97 32.25
N HIS A 255 -3.44 -5.54 32.11
CA HIS A 255 -4.07 -4.57 33.00
C HIS A 255 -4.53 -5.22 34.32
N ALA A 256 -5.01 -6.47 34.29
CA ALA A 256 -5.56 -7.15 35.46
C ALA A 256 -4.48 -7.73 36.41
N GLU A 257 -3.36 -8.24 35.88
CA GLU A 257 -2.24 -8.71 36.74
C GLU A 257 -1.51 -7.55 37.43
N TYR A 258 -1.61 -6.33 36.90
CA TYR A 258 -0.99 -5.14 37.47
C TYR A 258 -1.79 -4.49 38.63
N HIS A 259 -3.02 -4.96 38.90
CA HIS A 259 -3.94 -4.34 39.85
C HIS A 259 -4.33 -5.24 41.04
N GLN A 260 -3.62 -6.34 41.28
CA GLN A 260 -3.87 -7.17 42.47
C GLN A 260 -3.04 -6.80 43.70
N ASP A 261 -2.08 -5.89 43.57
CA ASP A 261 -1.39 -5.32 44.73
C ASP A 261 -1.86 -3.88 44.96
N GLU A 262 -2.48 -3.66 46.11
CA GLU A 262 -2.75 -2.35 46.69
C GLU A 262 -1.42 -1.65 47.01
N ASP A 263 -0.73 -1.16 45.98
CA ASP A 263 0.16 -0.01 46.02
C ASP A 263 0.70 0.27 44.60
N TRP A 264 0.33 1.44 44.10
CA TRP A 264 0.67 2.06 42.82
C TRP A 264 2.02 1.65 42.20
N PRO A 265 2.05 1.04 41.00
CA PRO A 265 3.24 1.07 40.16
C PRO A 265 3.00 2.03 38.99
N SER A 266 3.63 3.20 39.09
CA SER A 266 3.87 4.04 37.91
C SER A 266 4.53 3.20 36.80
N CYS A 267 4.08 3.39 35.56
CA CYS A 267 4.78 2.86 34.39
C CYS A 267 6.19 3.48 34.37
N ASN A 268 7.22 2.70 34.71
CA ASN A 268 8.62 3.14 34.86
C ASN A 268 9.26 3.76 33.59
N ARG A 269 8.50 3.97 32.51
CA ARG A 269 8.97 4.66 31.28
C ARG A 269 8.15 5.87 30.86
N CYS A 270 7.09 6.23 31.57
CA CYS A 270 6.28 7.43 31.27
C CYS A 270 6.38 8.43 32.43
N ARG A 271 7.42 9.28 32.41
CA ARG A 271 7.63 10.40 33.35
C ARG A 271 6.84 11.65 32.94
N ASP A 272 5.52 11.54 32.76
CA ASP A 272 4.67 12.71 32.56
C ASP A 272 3.90 13.01 33.86
N CYS A 273 4.18 14.17 34.47
CA CYS A 273 3.49 14.66 35.66
C CYS A 273 2.16 15.32 35.25
N PHE A 274 1.06 14.96 35.89
CA PHE A 274 -0.22 15.68 35.79
C PHE A 274 -0.34 16.67 36.97
N CYS A 275 -1.09 17.75 36.76
CA CYS A 275 -1.47 18.67 37.83
C CYS A 275 -2.72 18.11 38.52
N ASP A 276 -2.63 17.84 39.83
CA ASP A 276 -3.70 17.18 40.60
C ASP A 276 -5.03 17.94 40.60
N ASP A 277 -5.00 19.27 40.42
CA ASP A 277 -6.22 20.09 40.46
C ASP A 277 -7.00 20.17 39.15
N CYS A 278 -6.36 19.91 37.99
CA CYS A 278 -7.00 20.19 36.69
C CYS A 278 -6.76 19.16 35.58
N ASN A 279 -5.94 18.13 35.80
CA ASN A 279 -5.82 16.95 34.93
C ASN A 279 -5.58 17.23 33.42
N GLU A 280 -4.94 18.35 33.08
CA GLU A 280 -4.51 18.67 31.71
C GLU A 280 -3.04 18.28 31.44
N LYS A 281 -2.77 17.80 30.22
CA LYS A 281 -1.45 17.36 29.75
C LYS A 281 -0.57 18.57 29.38
N LYS A 282 0.62 18.69 29.96
CA LYS A 282 1.54 19.81 29.69
C LYS A 282 2.76 19.42 28.86
N GLY A 283 3.22 20.36 28.03
CA GLY A 283 4.47 20.27 27.28
C GLY A 283 5.68 20.70 28.12
N ILE A 284 6.81 20.04 27.90
CA ILE A 284 8.05 20.24 28.65
C ILE A 284 8.85 21.40 28.04
N LEU A 285 9.22 22.42 28.84
CA LEU A 285 10.47 23.19 28.68
C LEU A 285 10.79 24.07 29.93
N TYR A 286 11.93 23.77 30.57
CA TYR A 286 12.64 24.46 31.67
C TYR A 286 12.05 24.46 33.10
N ALA A 287 12.95 24.62 34.08
CA ALA A 287 12.90 24.11 35.47
C ALA A 287 11.81 24.67 36.41
N ILE A 288 11.00 25.65 35.97
CA ILE A 288 9.84 26.13 36.71
C ILE A 288 8.63 25.99 35.79
N GLN A 289 7.67 25.17 36.20
CA GLN A 289 6.46 24.91 35.44
C GLN A 289 5.30 25.72 36.01
N MET A 290 4.57 26.40 35.13
CA MET A 290 3.30 27.05 35.46
C MET A 290 2.14 26.19 34.94
N CYS A 291 1.01 26.24 35.63
CA CYS A 291 -0.24 25.74 35.09
C CYS A 291 -0.95 26.79 34.27
N ASP A 292 -1.25 26.50 33.01
CA ASP A 292 -1.96 27.45 32.15
C ASP A 292 -3.40 27.69 32.63
N SER A 293 -3.97 26.73 33.35
CA SER A 293 -5.38 26.77 33.80
C SER A 293 -5.53 27.40 35.19
N CYS A 294 -4.55 27.23 36.11
CA CYS A 294 -4.62 27.78 37.48
C CYS A 294 -3.46 28.72 37.87
N TYR A 295 -2.50 28.95 36.96
CA TYR A 295 -1.34 29.83 37.10
C TYR A 295 -0.39 29.55 38.28
N THR A 296 -0.55 28.43 38.98
CA THR A 296 0.36 28.02 40.07
C THR A 296 1.72 27.59 39.51
N SER A 297 2.80 28.03 40.17
CA SER A 297 4.20 27.76 39.78
C SER A 297 4.83 26.73 40.72
N TYR A 298 5.59 25.77 40.19
CA TYR A 298 6.39 24.85 41.01
C TYR A 298 7.73 24.50 40.36
N CYS A 299 8.69 24.10 41.20
CA CYS A 299 10.01 23.65 40.75
C CYS A 299 9.95 22.17 40.31
N GLY A 300 10.40 21.88 39.09
CA GLY A 300 10.32 20.54 38.51
C GLY A 300 11.14 19.48 39.23
N ASP A 301 12.21 19.89 39.94
CA ASP A 301 13.16 18.96 40.56
C ASP A 301 12.82 18.61 42.02
N CYS A 302 12.23 19.53 42.78
CA CYS A 302 11.94 19.32 44.21
C CYS A 302 10.44 19.20 44.56
N ARG A 303 9.52 19.44 43.61
CA ARG A 303 8.05 19.28 43.78
C ARG A 303 7.41 20.06 44.95
N GLU A 304 8.07 21.08 45.49
CA GLU A 304 7.46 21.99 46.47
C GLU A 304 6.80 23.20 45.80
N PHE A 305 5.72 23.69 46.42
CA PHE A 305 4.99 24.88 45.98
C PHE A 305 5.82 26.13 46.24
N VAL A 306 5.97 26.98 45.22
CA VAL A 306 6.60 28.30 45.41
C VAL A 306 5.48 29.32 45.57
N THR A 307 5.22 29.76 46.80
CA THR A 307 4.30 30.86 47.09
C THR A 307 5.07 32.18 47.08
N PHE A 308 4.71 33.09 46.17
CA PHE A 308 5.18 34.47 46.21
C PHE A 308 4.24 35.29 47.10
N GLU A 309 4.64 35.52 48.34
CA GLU A 309 4.08 36.62 49.14
C GLU A 309 5.08 37.78 49.15
N GLY A 310 4.56 38.99 48.98
CA GLY A 310 5.36 40.19 48.71
C GLY A 310 6.25 40.62 49.87
N ASP A 311 7.39 41.20 49.49
CA ASP A 311 8.29 42.07 50.26
C ASP A 311 8.52 41.67 51.73
N GLU A 312 9.22 40.56 51.97
CA GLU A 312 10.24 40.43 53.03
C GLU A 312 11.04 39.12 52.84
N ASP A 313 12.36 39.19 52.98
CA ASP A 313 13.31 38.10 52.73
C ASP A 313 13.01 36.85 53.58
N VAL A 314 12.53 35.78 52.94
CA VAL A 314 12.49 34.44 53.54
C VAL A 314 13.76 33.70 53.12
N ALA A 315 14.68 33.53 54.09
CA ALA A 315 15.79 32.61 53.96
C ALA A 315 15.24 31.17 54.05
N CYS A 316 15.49 30.34 53.04
CA CYS A 316 15.37 28.89 53.19
C CYS A 316 16.36 28.45 54.27
N GLU A 317 15.90 27.72 55.28
CA GLU A 317 16.81 27.08 56.24
C GLU A 317 17.77 26.15 55.47
N GLU A 318 19.06 26.36 55.70
CA GLU A 318 20.14 25.66 55.02
C GLU A 318 20.17 24.18 55.44
N ASP A 319 19.59 23.31 54.61
CA ASP A 319 20.04 21.91 54.57
C ASP A 319 21.28 21.82 53.66
N GLU A 320 22.43 21.47 54.25
CA GLU A 320 23.77 21.53 53.64
C GLU A 320 23.98 20.65 52.38
N GLU A 321 23.00 19.83 51.97
CA GLU A 321 23.17 18.89 50.85
C GLU A 321 22.64 19.36 49.48
N ASN A 322 22.00 20.53 49.35
CA ASN A 322 21.43 20.92 48.05
C ASN A 322 21.74 22.36 47.59
N LYS A 323 22.99 22.59 47.20
CA LYS A 323 23.52 23.89 46.71
C LYS A 323 22.99 24.36 45.34
N ASN A 324 22.08 23.62 44.70
CA ASN A 324 21.59 23.95 43.35
C ASN A 324 20.34 24.84 43.32
N CYS A 325 19.64 25.06 44.43
CA CYS A 325 18.38 25.81 44.43
C CYS A 325 18.56 27.34 44.47
N ALA A 326 19.61 27.85 45.12
CA ALA A 326 19.84 29.29 45.28
C ALA A 326 20.09 30.03 43.94
N GLY A 327 20.68 29.34 42.95
CA GLY A 327 20.94 29.92 41.62
C GLY A 327 19.69 30.12 40.77
N CYS A 328 18.64 29.31 40.98
CA CYS A 328 17.40 29.39 40.19
C CYS A 328 16.53 30.60 40.58
N VAL A 329 16.56 31.01 41.85
CA VAL A 329 15.78 32.16 42.35
C VAL A 329 16.34 33.49 41.82
N GLN A 330 17.67 33.64 41.75
CA GLN A 330 18.30 34.84 41.19
C GLN A 330 18.07 35.01 39.68
N LEU A 331 18.01 33.92 38.90
CA LEU A 331 17.74 33.99 37.47
C LEU A 331 16.28 34.35 37.16
N ALA A 332 15.33 33.90 37.98
CA ALA A 332 13.90 34.17 37.80
C ALA A 332 13.56 35.64 38.04
N GLY A 333 14.18 36.29 39.03
CA GLY A 333 14.01 37.73 39.30
C GLY A 333 14.44 38.61 38.11
N LEU A 334 15.56 38.26 37.45
CA LEU A 334 16.07 39.01 36.29
C LEU A 334 15.20 38.88 35.04
N ILE A 335 14.56 37.72 34.83
CA ILE A 335 13.72 37.45 33.66
C ILE A 335 12.34 38.13 33.79
N LEU A 336 11.82 38.24 35.02
CA LEU A 336 10.55 38.92 35.31
C LEU A 336 10.65 40.44 35.14
N ASP A 337 11.76 41.05 35.56
CA ASP A 337 12.01 42.48 35.37
C ASP A 337 12.13 42.85 33.88
N GLU A 338 12.75 42.01 33.05
CA GLU A 338 12.88 42.26 31.61
C GLU A 338 11.53 42.15 30.88
N LYS A 339 10.66 41.21 31.28
CA LYS A 339 9.30 41.07 30.73
C LYS A 339 8.38 42.22 31.15
N LEU A 340 8.46 42.69 32.39
CA LEU A 340 7.69 43.84 32.88
C LEU A 340 8.11 45.15 32.20
N LEU A 341 9.41 45.31 31.89
CA LEU A 341 9.92 46.44 31.10
C LEU A 341 9.40 46.45 29.65
N ARG A 342 9.22 45.28 29.02
CA ARG A 342 8.65 45.18 27.66
C ARG A 342 7.17 45.52 27.62
N LEU A 343 6.37 45.01 28.57
CA LEU A 343 4.93 45.27 28.65
C LEU A 343 4.62 46.75 28.94
N ARG A 344 5.47 47.45 29.71
CA ARG A 344 5.32 48.88 30.00
C ARG A 344 5.60 49.76 28.77
N ASN A 345 6.48 49.31 27.87
CA ASN A 345 6.79 50.00 26.61
C ASN A 345 5.75 49.77 25.50
N GLU A 346 5.04 48.63 25.53
CA GLU A 346 3.96 48.32 24.58
C GLU A 346 2.63 49.00 24.96
N SER A 347 2.41 49.30 26.24
CA SER A 347 1.21 50.01 26.71
C SER A 347 1.26 51.55 26.53
N SER A 348 2.37 52.08 26.02
CA SER A 348 2.59 53.53 25.82
C SER A 348 2.66 53.96 24.33
N LYS A 349 2.25 53.07 23.41
CA LYS A 349 1.99 53.38 21.99
C LYS A 349 0.51 53.22 21.71
#